data_AF-A0A943JMJ3-F1
#
_entry.id   AF-A0A943JMJ3-F1
#
_cell.length_a   1.000
_cell.length_b   1.000
_cell.length_c   1.000
_cell.angle_alpha   90.00
_cell.angle_beta   90.00
_cell.angle_gamma   90.00
#
_symmetry.space_group_name_H-M   'P 1'
#
loop_
_entity.id
_entity.type
_entity.pdbx_description
1 polymer ?
#
loop_
_entity_poly.entity_id
_entity_poly.type
_entity_poly.pdbx_seq_one_letter_code
_entity_poly.pdbx_strand_id
1 'polypeptide(L)'
;MILSNKSNLTKNLNKSNRIKASIMGFVVGDALGVPVEFQSRNILKRKKVKDMEEYGTHNQPKGTWSDDTSMVLATMDAIVNTPIDDMNTYTMFKNILDAFLNWKINSKYTPFNNVFDIGNSTNYSLTNYKNKKEKYNENIINDSKLEELINCGYDDISSNGNGSLMRILPLAIYGNMLILDDNLFKNFIYTGSSLTHSHIYSKIGCFIYSKYIEYLLDGINPKDAYILLKKWFNNCDVLKGDKEITLNIYKRILVDDISNLGEKEIKSSGYIVDTLEAVMWTILTTNNYKDALLKAVNLGDDTDTIGALTGGLAGLIYGFDEIPQEWLKVIQKKDYVSELINKFINKLNDYDKYLYEEDEIATRKSWKILDMPNETKKIKLDLKLTKENLTKLKKGHIPKEMEDHWFAFYENNKFYIYRSWTGICLYIVDIQEDGTILSAIVNRNIEQYNNTNDLDDIKSIKHLIYWYAGERKKSIQILNEK
;
A
#
# COMPACT_ATOMS: atom_id res chain seq x y z
N MET A 1 8.32 -16.36 -20.54
CA MET A 1 7.06 -16.55 -21.31
C MET A 1 5.91 -16.84 -20.34
N ILE A 2 5.65 -15.91 -19.39
CA ILE A 2 4.58 -16.01 -18.38
C ILE A 2 3.89 -14.65 -18.33
N LEU A 3 3.21 -14.27 -19.42
CA LEU A 3 2.32 -13.09 -19.47
C LEU A 3 1.15 -13.33 -20.44
N SER A 4 0.75 -14.59 -20.63
CA SER A 4 -0.39 -14.96 -21.45
C SER A 4 -1.30 -15.90 -20.68
N ASN A 5 -2.01 -15.33 -19.70
CA ASN A 5 -3.34 -15.78 -19.27
C ASN A 5 -3.90 -14.70 -18.32
N LYS A 6 -4.52 -13.67 -18.90
CA LYS A 6 -5.45 -12.82 -18.16
C LYS A 6 -6.61 -13.70 -17.72
N SER A 7 -6.53 -14.30 -16.54
CA SER A 7 -7.70 -14.87 -15.87
C SER A 7 -8.62 -13.71 -15.48
N ASN A 8 -9.90 -13.83 -15.86
CA ASN A 8 -11.02 -12.89 -15.64
C ASN A 8 -11.36 -12.58 -14.17
N LEU A 9 -10.40 -12.52 -13.25
CA LEU A 9 -10.63 -12.35 -11.81
C LEU A 9 -10.31 -10.95 -11.28
N THR A 10 -9.90 -10.00 -12.11
CA THR A 10 -9.79 -8.59 -11.72
C THR A 10 -10.64 -7.74 -12.66
N LYS A 11 -11.85 -7.38 -12.20
CA LYS A 11 -12.61 -6.27 -12.81
C LYS A 11 -11.66 -5.06 -12.85
N ASN A 12 -11.57 -4.37 -13.98
CA ASN A 12 -10.81 -3.11 -14.15
C ASN A 12 -11.38 -2.01 -13.25
N LEU A 13 -11.19 -2.14 -11.93
CA LEU A 13 -11.56 -1.15 -10.94
C LEU A 13 -10.46 -0.11 -10.89
N ASN A 14 -10.82 1.17 -11.03
CA ASN A 14 -9.91 2.28 -10.72
C ASN A 14 -9.37 2.10 -9.28
N LYS A 15 -8.08 2.40 -9.06
CA LYS A 15 -7.35 2.26 -7.80
C LYS A 15 -8.13 2.80 -6.59
N SER A 16 -8.81 3.95 -6.72
CA SER A 16 -9.67 4.51 -5.67
C SER A 16 -10.81 3.57 -5.26
N ASN A 17 -11.49 2.91 -6.21
CA ASN A 17 -12.55 1.95 -5.90
C ASN A 17 -12.01 0.71 -5.20
N ARG A 18 -10.79 0.29 -5.54
CA ARG A 18 -10.11 -0.84 -4.89
C ARG A 18 -9.71 -0.52 -3.45
N ILE A 19 -9.21 0.69 -3.21
CA ILE A 19 -8.92 1.20 -1.86
C ILE A 19 -10.20 1.28 -1.03
N LYS A 20 -11.29 1.83 -1.59
CA LYS A 20 -12.60 1.86 -0.93
C LYS A 20 -13.09 0.46 -0.57
N ALA A 21 -13.01 -0.47 -1.52
CA ALA A 21 -13.40 -1.87 -1.30
C ALA A 21 -12.55 -2.55 -0.23
N SER A 22 -11.24 -2.31 -0.23
CA SER A 22 -10.32 -2.85 0.77
C SER A 22 -10.68 -2.35 2.17
N ILE A 23 -10.80 -1.05 2.39
CA ILE A 23 -11.06 -0.51 3.73
C ILE A 23 -12.47 -0.88 4.21
N MET A 24 -13.50 -0.80 3.38
CA MET A 24 -14.84 -1.25 3.79
C MET A 24 -14.88 -2.77 4.02
N GLY A 25 -14.15 -3.54 3.22
CA GLY A 25 -14.01 -4.98 3.41
C GLY A 25 -13.34 -5.32 4.73
N PHE A 26 -12.34 -4.53 5.14
CA PHE A 26 -11.71 -4.63 6.44
C PHE A 26 -12.73 -4.43 7.57
N VAL A 27 -13.54 -3.35 7.51
CA VAL A 27 -14.57 -3.06 8.52
C VAL A 27 -15.62 -4.17 8.62
N VAL A 28 -16.03 -4.73 7.48
CA VAL A 28 -16.98 -5.86 7.46
C VAL A 28 -16.36 -7.13 8.02
N GLY A 29 -15.08 -7.37 7.76
CA GLY A 29 -14.33 -8.52 8.28
C GLY A 29 -14.18 -8.48 9.80
N ASP A 30 -13.80 -7.32 10.34
CA ASP A 30 -13.77 -7.03 11.77
C ASP A 30 -15.14 -7.32 12.41
N ALA A 31 -16.19 -6.65 11.92
CA ALA A 31 -17.53 -6.77 12.49
C ALA A 31 -18.13 -8.20 12.44
N LEU A 32 -17.71 -9.02 11.46
CA LEU A 32 -18.10 -10.42 11.37
C LEU A 32 -17.38 -11.30 12.41
N GLY A 33 -16.15 -10.95 12.76
CA GLY A 33 -15.32 -11.69 13.71
C GLY A 33 -15.61 -11.37 15.18
N VAL A 34 -16.00 -10.13 15.51
CA VAL A 34 -16.26 -9.67 16.89
C VAL A 34 -17.17 -10.61 17.72
N PRO A 35 -18.30 -11.14 17.21
CA PRO A 35 -19.19 -12.01 17.99
C PRO A 35 -18.54 -13.30 18.51
N VAL A 36 -17.54 -13.82 17.79
CA VAL A 36 -16.95 -15.15 18.06
C VAL A 36 -15.47 -15.09 18.42
N GLU A 37 -14.97 -13.90 18.73
CA GLU A 37 -13.62 -13.70 19.22
C GLU A 37 -13.34 -14.55 20.47
N PHE A 38 -12.14 -15.12 20.53
CA PHE A 38 -11.69 -16.11 21.53
C PHE A 38 -12.44 -17.45 21.53
N GLN A 39 -13.38 -17.69 20.61
CA GLN A 39 -13.99 -19.02 20.47
C GLN A 39 -13.05 -19.96 19.72
N SER A 40 -12.70 -21.09 20.36
CA SER A 40 -11.86 -22.08 19.71
C SER A 40 -12.46 -22.64 18.41
N ARG A 41 -11.60 -23.03 17.47
CA ARG A 41 -12.00 -23.72 16.23
C ARG A 41 -12.93 -24.93 16.46
N ASN A 42 -12.75 -25.64 17.56
CA ASN A 42 -13.56 -26.82 17.88
C ASN A 42 -15.02 -26.45 18.19
N ILE A 43 -15.25 -25.28 18.79
CA ILE A 43 -16.60 -24.74 19.02
C ILE A 43 -17.20 -24.33 17.67
N LEU A 44 -16.46 -23.57 16.86
CA LEU A 44 -16.95 -23.08 15.56
C LEU A 44 -17.17 -24.20 14.54
N LYS A 45 -16.48 -25.33 14.64
CA LYS A 45 -16.81 -26.53 13.83
C LYS A 45 -18.22 -27.06 14.09
N ARG A 46 -18.74 -26.89 15.31
CA ARG A 46 -20.09 -27.31 15.71
C ARG A 46 -21.11 -26.21 15.46
N LYS A 47 -20.74 -24.96 15.70
CA LYS A 47 -21.57 -23.77 15.49
C LYS A 47 -20.84 -22.80 14.56
N LYS A 48 -20.85 -23.12 13.26
CA LYS A 48 -20.19 -22.30 12.24
C LYS A 48 -20.87 -20.94 12.13
N VAL A 49 -20.05 -19.89 12.05
CA VAL A 49 -20.50 -18.57 11.59
C VAL A 49 -20.88 -18.70 10.12
N LYS A 50 -22.08 -18.23 9.77
CA LYS A 50 -22.62 -18.28 8.40
C LYS A 50 -23.00 -16.90 7.86
N ASP A 51 -23.18 -15.94 8.75
CA ASP A 51 -23.67 -14.60 8.48
C ASP A 51 -23.25 -13.66 9.63
N MET A 52 -23.56 -12.36 9.52
CA MET A 52 -23.31 -11.37 10.56
C MET A 52 -24.13 -11.72 11.82
N GLU A 53 -23.44 -12.16 12.86
CA GLU A 53 -24.02 -12.44 14.17
C GLU A 53 -24.04 -11.17 15.04
N GLU A 54 -24.77 -11.25 16.13
CA GLU A 54 -24.89 -10.19 17.11
C GLU A 54 -24.67 -10.77 18.49
N TYR A 55 -24.23 -9.92 19.40
CA TYR A 55 -23.78 -10.28 20.73
C TYR A 55 -22.66 -11.33 20.65
N GLY A 56 -22.37 -12.00 21.75
CA GLY A 56 -21.22 -12.90 21.86
C GLY A 56 -20.19 -12.33 22.81
N THR A 57 -18.91 -12.50 22.48
CA THR A 57 -17.78 -12.25 23.40
C THR A 57 -17.85 -10.88 24.08
N HIS A 58 -18.06 -9.82 23.29
CA HIS A 58 -18.12 -8.44 23.79
C HIS A 58 -19.54 -7.90 23.98
N ASN A 59 -20.57 -8.75 23.82
CA ASN A 59 -21.99 -8.38 23.91
C ASN A 59 -22.39 -7.16 23.05
N GLN A 60 -21.81 -7.03 21.86
CA GLN A 60 -22.05 -5.91 20.95
C GLN A 60 -23.20 -6.18 19.97
N PRO A 61 -23.99 -5.18 19.55
CA PRO A 61 -25.02 -5.37 18.54
C PRO A 61 -24.42 -5.74 17.18
N LYS A 62 -25.27 -6.23 16.27
CA LYS A 62 -24.87 -6.64 14.91
C LYS A 62 -24.09 -5.56 14.17
N GLY A 63 -23.02 -5.95 13.49
CA GLY A 63 -22.23 -5.06 12.63
C GLY A 63 -21.34 -4.07 13.38
N THR A 64 -21.14 -4.27 14.68
CA THR A 64 -20.16 -3.53 15.48
C THR A 64 -18.76 -4.02 15.16
N TRP A 65 -17.86 -3.07 14.89
CA TRP A 65 -16.43 -3.28 14.66
C TRP A 65 -15.60 -2.87 15.90
N SER A 66 -14.39 -3.42 16.04
CA SER A 66 -13.52 -3.35 17.23
C SER A 66 -12.39 -2.31 17.13
N ASP A 67 -11.30 -2.53 17.88
CA ASP A 67 -10.10 -1.71 17.85
C ASP A 67 -9.34 -1.82 16.53
N ASP A 68 -9.41 -2.98 15.85
CA ASP A 68 -9.01 -3.20 14.46
C ASP A 68 -9.44 -2.02 13.55
N THR A 69 -10.75 -1.84 13.39
CA THR A 69 -11.30 -0.74 12.58
C THR A 69 -11.03 0.61 13.23
N SER A 70 -11.20 0.74 14.55
CA SER A 70 -11.00 2.03 15.24
C SER A 70 -9.62 2.62 14.95
N MET A 71 -8.57 1.81 15.00
CA MET A 71 -7.20 2.22 14.75
C MET A 71 -6.91 2.44 13.26
N VAL A 72 -7.56 1.70 12.35
CA VAL A 72 -7.53 2.00 10.90
C VAL A 72 -8.14 3.38 10.61
N LEU A 73 -9.32 3.68 11.19
CA LEU A 73 -9.97 4.98 11.05
C LEU A 73 -9.09 6.11 11.62
N ALA A 74 -8.54 5.92 12.82
CA ALA A 74 -7.64 6.89 13.45
C ALA A 74 -6.39 7.17 12.59
N THR A 75 -5.82 6.12 11.98
CA THR A 75 -4.67 6.25 11.07
C THR A 75 -5.03 7.06 9.83
N MET A 76 -6.18 6.78 9.19
CA MET A 76 -6.65 7.54 8.04
C MET A 76 -6.91 9.01 8.36
N ASP A 77 -7.59 9.30 9.49
CA ASP A 77 -7.86 10.68 9.91
C ASP A 77 -6.57 11.46 10.15
N ALA A 78 -5.56 10.82 10.78
CA ALA A 78 -4.25 11.45 10.98
C ALA A 78 -3.53 11.76 9.66
N ILE A 79 -3.57 10.85 8.67
CA ILE A 79 -2.98 11.08 7.34
C ILE A 79 -3.70 12.22 6.61
N VAL A 80 -5.04 12.23 6.63
CA VAL A 80 -5.87 13.29 6.01
C VAL A 80 -5.50 14.68 6.54
N ASN A 81 -5.33 14.79 7.85
CA ASN A 81 -5.06 16.05 8.54
C ASN A 81 -3.57 16.44 8.56
N THR A 82 -2.66 15.60 8.06
CA THR A 82 -1.24 15.96 7.93
C THR A 82 -1.04 16.81 6.67
N PRO A 83 -0.32 17.95 6.70
CA PRO A 83 -0.11 18.79 5.51
C PRO A 83 0.57 18.05 4.35
N ILE A 84 0.21 18.41 3.11
CA ILE A 84 0.70 17.73 1.90
C ILE A 84 2.18 18.03 1.63
N ASP A 85 2.61 19.23 1.98
CA ASP A 85 3.98 19.73 1.85
C ASP A 85 4.89 19.36 3.03
N ASP A 86 4.34 18.70 4.06
CA ASP A 86 5.15 18.19 5.17
C ASP A 86 5.94 16.95 4.71
N MET A 87 7.17 17.20 4.25
CA MET A 87 8.13 16.17 3.86
C MET A 87 8.59 15.29 5.03
N ASN A 88 8.26 15.64 6.29
CA ASN A 88 8.64 14.85 7.44
C ASN A 88 7.54 13.85 7.85
N THR A 89 7.79 12.57 7.56
CA THR A 89 6.93 11.46 8.00
C THR A 89 6.72 11.37 9.52
N TYR A 90 7.61 11.96 10.35
CA TYR A 90 7.48 11.94 11.80
C TYR A 90 6.27 12.75 12.31
N THR A 91 5.90 13.87 11.68
CA THR A 91 4.69 14.62 12.03
C THR A 91 3.44 13.75 11.82
N MET A 92 3.37 13.06 10.67
CA MET A 92 2.28 12.13 10.36
C MET A 92 2.19 11.03 11.43
N PHE A 93 3.32 10.40 11.77
CA PHE A 93 3.35 9.34 12.79
C PHE A 93 2.96 9.84 14.19
N LYS A 94 3.37 11.06 14.56
CA LYS A 94 2.92 11.72 15.78
C LYS A 94 1.41 11.96 15.75
N ASN A 95 0.86 12.43 14.62
CA ASN A 95 -0.58 12.63 14.46
C ASN A 95 -1.36 11.31 14.58
N ILE A 96 -0.80 10.20 14.09
CA ILE A 96 -1.37 8.86 14.26
C ILE A 96 -1.40 8.47 15.75
N LEU A 97 -0.32 8.68 16.50
CA LEU A 97 -0.28 8.43 17.95
C LEU A 97 -1.27 9.32 18.73
N ASP A 98 -1.41 10.59 18.34
CA ASP A 98 -2.43 11.48 18.90
C ASP A 98 -3.85 10.97 18.62
N ALA A 99 -4.11 10.48 17.41
CA ALA A 99 -5.39 9.89 17.06
C ALA A 99 -5.67 8.61 17.86
N PHE A 100 -4.68 7.74 18.05
CA PHE A 100 -4.80 6.55 18.89
C PHE A 100 -5.03 6.90 20.37
N LEU A 101 -4.36 7.94 20.88
CA LEU A 101 -4.56 8.39 22.25
C LEU A 101 -5.97 8.97 22.43
N ASN A 102 -6.48 9.69 21.44
CA ASN A 102 -7.85 10.23 21.43
C ASN A 102 -8.92 9.11 21.34
N TRP A 103 -8.65 8.06 20.57
CA TRP A 103 -9.45 6.83 20.59
C TRP A 103 -9.48 6.23 22.00
N LYS A 104 -8.32 5.98 22.60
CA LYS A 104 -8.21 5.37 23.94
C LYS A 104 -8.87 6.18 25.05
N ILE A 105 -8.71 7.52 25.06
CA ILE A 105 -9.14 8.38 26.18
C ILE A 105 -10.57 8.90 25.99
N ASN A 106 -10.93 9.30 24.77
CA ASN A 106 -12.20 9.98 24.49
C ASN A 106 -13.14 9.14 23.63
N SER A 107 -12.80 7.87 23.36
CA SER A 107 -13.58 6.96 22.52
C SER A 107 -13.86 7.50 21.11
N LYS A 108 -13.02 8.40 20.59
CA LYS A 108 -13.10 8.85 19.19
C LYS A 108 -12.90 7.63 18.29
N TYR A 109 -13.49 7.64 17.10
CA TYR A 109 -13.40 6.53 16.13
C TYR A 109 -13.99 5.22 16.65
N THR A 110 -14.99 5.24 17.54
CA THR A 110 -15.72 4.03 17.99
C THR A 110 -17.18 4.05 17.51
N PRO A 111 -17.87 2.91 17.40
CA PRO A 111 -19.26 2.87 16.97
C PRO A 111 -20.21 3.48 18.02
N PHE A 112 -19.91 3.36 19.32
CA PHE A 112 -20.82 3.78 20.41
C PHE A 112 -20.18 4.69 21.46
N ASN A 113 -19.11 5.41 21.13
CA ASN A 113 -18.38 6.28 22.06
C ASN A 113 -17.86 5.51 23.30
N ASN A 114 -17.50 4.25 23.11
CA ASN A 114 -16.91 3.38 24.12
C ASN A 114 -15.82 2.51 23.49
N VAL A 115 -14.67 2.41 24.15
CA VAL A 115 -13.62 1.45 23.83
C VAL A 115 -13.91 0.18 24.63
N PHE A 116 -14.28 -0.90 23.94
CA PHE A 116 -14.57 -2.18 24.59
C PHE A 116 -13.44 -3.20 24.45
N ASP A 117 -12.47 -2.94 23.58
CA ASP A 117 -11.27 -3.75 23.44
C ASP A 117 -10.03 -2.90 23.16
N ILE A 118 -8.88 -3.35 23.67
CA ILE A 118 -7.56 -2.79 23.44
C ILE A 118 -6.47 -3.78 23.86
N GLY A 119 -5.63 -4.20 22.92
CA GLY A 119 -4.50 -5.07 23.21
C GLY A 119 -3.50 -4.47 24.22
N ASN A 120 -2.93 -5.32 25.08
CA ASN A 120 -2.02 -4.91 26.16
C ASN A 120 -0.80 -4.09 25.68
N SER A 121 -0.13 -4.52 24.61
CA SER A 121 1.04 -3.81 24.06
C SER A 121 0.67 -2.46 23.46
N THR A 122 -0.51 -2.36 22.83
CA THR A 122 -1.09 -1.08 22.38
C THR A 122 -1.36 -0.16 23.56
N ASN A 123 -2.04 -0.67 24.60
CA ASN A 123 -2.36 0.10 25.79
C ASN A 123 -1.11 0.64 26.49
N TYR A 124 -0.09 -0.20 26.68
CA TYR A 124 1.21 0.16 27.25
C TYR A 124 1.88 1.28 26.46
N SER A 125 1.99 1.12 25.14
CA SER A 125 2.67 2.08 24.27
C SER A 125 1.96 3.43 24.22
N LEU A 126 0.62 3.45 24.23
CA LEU A 126 -0.13 4.71 24.29
C LEU A 126 -0.01 5.40 25.65
N THR A 127 0.12 4.64 26.75
CA THR A 127 0.44 5.22 28.06
C THR A 127 1.85 5.83 28.07
N ASN A 128 2.83 5.13 27.47
CA ASN A 128 4.18 5.65 27.31
C ASN A 128 4.20 6.95 26.49
N TYR A 129 3.50 6.97 25.35
CA TYR A 129 3.35 8.16 24.51
C TYR A 129 2.72 9.34 25.25
N LYS A 130 1.63 9.10 26.00
CA LYS A 130 1.00 10.13 26.84
C LYS A 130 2.01 10.74 27.82
N ASN A 131 2.72 9.90 28.57
CA ASN A 131 3.69 10.33 29.57
C ASN A 131 4.87 11.09 28.94
N LYS A 132 5.32 10.67 27.75
CA LYS A 132 6.33 11.41 26.97
C LYS A 132 5.79 12.78 26.58
N LYS A 133 4.61 12.82 25.94
CA LYS A 133 3.98 14.05 25.46
C LYS A 133 3.80 15.10 26.57
N GLU A 134 3.40 14.68 27.77
CA GLU A 134 3.29 15.57 28.95
C GLU A 134 4.63 16.17 29.41
N LYS A 135 5.75 15.53 29.09
CA LYS A 135 7.11 16.02 29.39
C LYS A 135 7.71 16.88 28.27
N TYR A 136 7.15 16.83 27.06
CA TYR A 136 7.65 17.63 25.94
C TYR A 136 7.22 19.09 26.07
N ASN A 137 8.18 20.01 25.96
CA ASN A 137 7.90 21.44 25.85
C ASN A 137 7.68 21.77 24.36
N GLU A 138 6.48 22.24 24.00
CA GLU A 138 6.01 22.42 22.61
C GLU A 138 6.83 23.44 21.79
N ASN A 139 7.68 24.25 22.44
CA ASN A 139 8.40 25.36 21.80
C ASN A 139 9.61 24.97 20.92
N ILE A 140 9.98 23.69 20.82
CA ILE A 140 11.08 23.25 19.93
C ILE A 140 10.76 21.86 19.39
N ILE A 141 10.11 21.79 18.22
CA ILE A 141 9.88 20.55 17.49
C ILE A 141 10.79 20.54 16.26
N ASN A 142 11.89 19.81 16.36
CA ASN A 142 12.69 19.38 15.21
C ASN A 142 12.53 17.87 15.03
N ASP A 143 12.99 17.35 13.90
CA ASP A 143 12.78 15.95 13.51
C ASP A 143 13.29 14.95 14.55
N SER A 144 14.45 15.22 15.16
CA SER A 144 15.05 14.36 16.18
C SER A 144 14.17 14.22 17.43
N LYS A 145 13.51 15.30 17.86
CA LYS A 145 12.58 15.26 18.99
C LYS A 145 11.27 14.56 18.65
N LEU A 146 10.78 14.72 17.41
CA LEU A 146 9.60 13.97 16.95
C LEU A 146 9.90 12.47 16.93
N GLU A 147 11.07 12.08 16.43
CA GLU A 147 11.49 10.68 16.40
C GLU A 147 11.53 10.06 17.80
N GLU A 148 12.13 10.75 18.78
CA GLU A 148 12.15 10.30 20.18
C GLU A 148 10.74 10.19 20.79
N LEU A 149 9.86 11.15 20.46
CA LEU A 149 8.47 11.19 20.93
C LEU A 149 7.66 10.02 20.38
N ILE A 150 7.78 9.70 19.08
CA ILE A 150 6.98 8.63 18.47
C ILE A 150 7.51 7.22 18.80
N ASN A 151 8.75 7.10 19.25
CA ASN A 151 9.35 5.81 19.62
C ASN A 151 8.79 5.31 20.96
N CYS A 152 7.56 4.81 20.95
CA CYS A 152 6.82 4.39 22.13
C CYS A 152 6.54 2.88 22.18
N GLY A 153 6.75 2.18 21.07
CA GLY A 153 6.37 0.80 20.94
C GLY A 153 7.17 -0.15 21.81
N TYR A 154 6.47 -1.19 22.27
CA TYR A 154 7.05 -2.21 23.12
C TYR A 154 7.93 -3.14 22.28
N ASP A 155 9.19 -3.31 22.68
CA ASP A 155 10.24 -4.05 21.96
C ASP A 155 10.68 -5.29 22.76
N ASP A 156 9.73 -6.16 23.08
CA ASP A 156 9.99 -7.41 23.80
C ASP A 156 9.44 -8.59 23.00
N ILE A 157 10.01 -9.78 23.18
CA ILE A 157 9.51 -10.98 22.50
C ILE A 157 8.04 -11.29 22.84
N SER A 158 7.58 -10.92 24.04
CA SER A 158 6.19 -11.03 24.48
C SER A 158 5.26 -9.98 23.86
N SER A 159 5.80 -8.96 23.18
CA SER A 159 5.03 -7.90 22.52
C SER A 159 4.68 -8.21 21.06
N ASN A 160 4.92 -9.43 20.57
CA ASN A 160 4.65 -9.81 19.18
C ASN A 160 3.18 -10.16 18.88
N GLY A 161 2.26 -9.44 19.54
CA GLY A 161 0.86 -9.42 19.14
C GLY A 161 0.70 -8.83 17.73
N ASN A 162 -0.44 -9.08 17.12
CA ASN A 162 -0.81 -8.57 15.80
C ASN A 162 -1.34 -7.11 15.81
N GLY A 163 -1.35 -6.44 16.97
CA GLY A 163 -1.94 -5.12 17.14
C GLY A 163 -1.38 -4.04 16.20
N SER A 164 -0.12 -4.17 15.73
CA SER A 164 0.40 -3.30 14.67
C SER A 164 0.01 -3.72 13.26
N LEU A 165 -0.11 -5.03 13.00
CA LEU A 165 -0.51 -5.58 11.70
C LEU A 165 -1.94 -5.20 11.35
N MET A 166 -2.88 -5.34 12.29
CA MET A 166 -4.29 -5.05 12.06
C MET A 166 -4.57 -3.66 11.49
N ARG A 167 -3.75 -2.68 11.87
CA ARG A 167 -3.93 -1.27 11.49
C ARG A 167 -2.94 -0.75 10.45
N ILE A 168 -2.12 -1.62 9.86
CA ILE A 168 -1.08 -1.18 8.91
C ILE A 168 -1.66 -0.84 7.53
N LEU A 169 -2.88 -1.30 7.21
CA LEU A 169 -3.47 -1.20 5.87
C LEU A 169 -3.46 0.23 5.27
N PRO A 170 -3.88 1.31 5.98
CA PRO A 170 -3.78 2.66 5.45
C PRO A 170 -2.35 3.11 5.14
N LEU A 171 -1.39 2.74 5.99
CA LEU A 171 0.03 3.04 5.77
C LEU A 171 0.60 2.24 4.59
N ALA A 172 0.20 0.97 4.42
CA ALA A 172 0.57 0.18 3.27
C ALA A 172 0.08 0.85 1.97
N ILE A 173 -1.16 1.31 1.93
CA ILE A 173 -1.73 2.01 0.76
C ILE A 173 -1.04 3.35 0.52
N TYR A 174 -0.91 4.18 1.56
CA TYR A 174 -0.27 5.50 1.47
C TYR A 174 1.19 5.40 1.04
N GLY A 175 1.99 4.59 1.74
CA GLY A 175 3.40 4.40 1.43
C GLY A 175 3.60 3.81 0.03
N ASN A 176 2.75 2.88 -0.40
CA ASN A 176 2.80 2.33 -1.76
C ASN A 176 2.59 3.37 -2.87
N MET A 177 1.76 4.38 -2.60
CA MET A 177 1.45 5.43 -3.58
C MET A 177 2.54 6.49 -3.67
N LEU A 178 3.26 6.74 -2.57
CA LEU A 178 4.14 7.90 -2.46
C LEU A 178 5.63 7.54 -2.34
N ILE A 179 5.94 6.33 -1.87
CA ILE A 179 7.30 5.87 -1.63
C ILE A 179 7.65 4.82 -2.67
N LEU A 180 8.54 5.19 -3.58
CA LEU A 180 8.93 4.35 -4.70
C LEU A 180 10.17 3.48 -4.41
N ASP A 181 10.95 3.83 -3.38
CA ASP A 181 12.11 3.06 -2.93
C ASP A 181 11.74 2.05 -1.85
N ASP A 182 12.21 0.81 -2.00
CA ASP A 182 11.86 -0.28 -1.09
C ASP A 182 12.47 -0.14 0.30
N ASN A 183 13.65 0.47 0.44
CA ASN A 183 14.26 0.70 1.75
C ASN A 183 13.51 1.79 2.51
N LEU A 184 13.14 2.88 1.83
CA LEU A 184 12.28 3.91 2.39
C LEU A 184 10.91 3.34 2.76
N PHE A 185 10.31 2.51 1.89
CA PHE A 185 9.01 1.90 2.19
C PHE A 185 9.09 0.93 3.37
N LYS A 186 10.17 0.13 3.46
CA LYS A 186 10.44 -0.70 4.65
C LYS A 186 10.52 0.16 5.91
N ASN A 187 11.36 1.20 5.91
CA ASN A 187 11.55 2.06 7.08
C ASN A 187 10.23 2.74 7.47
N PHE A 188 9.45 3.21 6.50
CA PHE A 188 8.13 3.78 6.72
C PHE A 188 7.18 2.80 7.43
N ILE A 189 7.08 1.56 6.95
CA ILE A 189 6.23 0.53 7.57
C ILE A 189 6.77 0.09 8.94
N TYR A 190 8.09 -0.02 9.09
CA TYR A 190 8.74 -0.32 10.37
C TYR A 190 8.42 0.76 11.41
N THR A 191 8.49 2.03 11.06
CA THR A 191 8.11 3.15 11.95
C THR A 191 6.63 3.07 12.31
N GLY A 192 5.75 2.82 11.33
CA GLY A 192 4.31 2.62 11.58
C GLY A 192 3.99 1.49 12.57
N SER A 193 4.71 0.36 12.48
CA SER A 193 4.60 -0.72 13.47
C SER A 193 5.09 -0.25 14.84
N SER A 194 6.25 0.39 14.87
CA SER A 194 6.98 0.81 16.09
C SER A 194 6.28 1.88 16.91
N LEU A 195 5.20 2.48 16.41
CA LEU A 195 4.33 3.34 17.22
C LEU A 195 3.82 2.60 18.47
N THR A 196 3.62 1.28 18.37
CA THR A 196 3.22 0.47 19.54
C THR A 196 3.90 -0.90 19.63
N HIS A 197 4.35 -1.48 18.51
CA HIS A 197 4.96 -2.81 18.47
C HIS A 197 6.29 -2.66 17.72
N SER A 198 7.36 -2.47 18.50
CA SER A 198 8.71 -2.18 17.99
C SER A 198 9.56 -3.43 17.75
N HIS A 199 9.07 -4.60 18.17
CA HIS A 199 9.79 -5.85 17.97
C HIS A 199 9.89 -6.20 16.48
N ILE A 200 11.03 -6.80 16.11
CA ILE A 200 11.40 -7.06 14.71
C ILE A 200 10.45 -8.02 14.01
N TYR A 201 9.82 -8.97 14.72
CA TYR A 201 8.84 -9.87 14.10
C TYR A 201 7.60 -9.09 13.66
N SER A 202 7.12 -8.16 14.48
CA SER A 202 5.99 -7.29 14.14
C SER A 202 6.31 -6.40 12.95
N LYS A 203 7.48 -5.76 12.96
CA LYS A 203 7.98 -4.91 11.86
C LYS A 203 8.04 -5.66 10.52
N ILE A 204 8.67 -6.85 10.50
CA ILE A 204 8.79 -7.68 9.30
C ILE A 204 7.40 -8.14 8.82
N GLY A 205 6.53 -8.60 9.72
CA GLY A 205 5.18 -9.07 9.36
C GLY A 205 4.34 -7.99 8.69
N CYS A 206 4.34 -6.78 9.27
CA CYS A 206 3.72 -5.60 8.67
C CYS A 206 4.27 -5.29 7.28
N PHE A 207 5.58 -5.41 7.08
CA PHE A 207 6.22 -5.14 5.79
C PHE A 207 5.91 -6.20 4.74
N ILE A 208 5.92 -7.50 5.09
CA ILE A 208 5.51 -8.60 4.21
C ILE A 208 4.07 -8.39 3.74
N TYR A 209 3.15 -8.10 4.67
CA TYR A 209 1.76 -7.81 4.36
C TYR A 209 1.63 -6.59 3.42
N SER A 210 2.37 -5.52 3.69
CA SER A 210 2.37 -4.30 2.88
C SER A 210 2.95 -4.53 1.47
N LYS A 211 3.97 -5.37 1.34
CA LYS A 211 4.52 -5.80 0.04
C LYS A 211 3.59 -6.71 -0.75
N TYR A 212 2.77 -7.51 -0.09
CA TYR A 212 1.72 -8.25 -0.77
C TYR A 212 0.62 -7.32 -1.30
N ILE A 213 0.17 -6.36 -0.47
CA ILE A 213 -0.79 -5.32 -0.87
C ILE A 213 -0.29 -4.53 -2.08
N GLU A 214 1.02 -4.26 -2.16
CA GLU A 214 1.61 -3.57 -3.30
C GLU A 214 1.28 -4.24 -4.63
N TYR A 215 1.56 -5.55 -4.77
CA TYR A 215 1.24 -6.28 -5.98
C TYR A 215 -0.25 -6.36 -6.24
N LEU A 216 -1.04 -6.52 -5.18
CA LEU A 216 -2.48 -6.52 -5.30
C LEU A 216 -2.97 -5.16 -5.84
N LEU A 217 -2.49 -4.02 -5.34
CA LEU A 217 -2.86 -2.68 -5.82
C LEU A 217 -2.58 -2.48 -7.31
N ASP A 218 -1.59 -3.16 -7.87
CA ASP A 218 -1.27 -3.16 -9.31
C ASP A 218 -2.21 -4.04 -10.14
N GLY A 219 -3.16 -4.74 -9.49
CA GLY A 219 -4.20 -5.54 -10.15
C GLY A 219 -3.75 -6.96 -10.44
N ILE A 220 -2.62 -7.38 -9.87
CA ILE A 220 -2.13 -8.75 -9.96
C ILE A 220 -3.03 -9.65 -9.12
N ASN A 221 -3.40 -10.82 -9.66
CA ASN A 221 -4.24 -11.76 -8.93
C ASN A 221 -3.49 -12.32 -7.70
N PRO A 222 -4.20 -12.82 -6.68
CA PRO A 222 -3.60 -13.17 -5.39
C PRO A 222 -2.45 -14.18 -5.47
N LYS A 223 -2.62 -15.23 -6.28
CA LYS A 223 -1.60 -16.29 -6.41
C LYS A 223 -0.34 -15.78 -7.09
N ASP A 224 -0.48 -15.01 -8.16
CA ASP A 224 0.66 -14.41 -8.84
C ASP A 224 1.36 -13.34 -7.98
N ALA A 225 0.60 -12.54 -7.24
CA ALA A 225 1.13 -11.57 -6.27
C ALA A 225 1.96 -12.28 -5.18
N TYR A 226 1.52 -13.45 -4.72
CA TYR A 226 2.25 -14.25 -3.73
C TYR A 226 3.54 -14.83 -4.31
N ILE A 227 3.51 -15.32 -5.55
CA ILE A 227 4.72 -15.76 -6.26
C ILE A 227 5.72 -14.61 -6.43
N LEU A 228 5.23 -13.41 -6.78
CA LEU A 228 6.07 -12.22 -6.92
C LEU A 228 6.68 -11.79 -5.59
N LEU A 229 5.92 -11.81 -4.49
CA LEU A 229 6.43 -11.55 -3.15
C LEU A 229 7.60 -12.48 -2.78
N LYS A 230 7.45 -13.79 -3.01
CA LYS A 230 8.52 -14.77 -2.76
C LYS A 230 9.75 -14.52 -3.63
N LYS A 231 9.55 -14.22 -4.93
CA LYS A 231 10.64 -13.88 -5.85
C LYS A 231 11.36 -12.60 -5.45
N TRP A 232 10.63 -11.56 -5.07
CA TRP A 232 11.17 -10.31 -4.60
C TRP A 232 12.02 -10.54 -3.34
N PHE A 233 11.48 -11.27 -2.35
CA PHE A 233 12.21 -11.56 -1.12
C PHE A 233 13.55 -12.29 -1.39
N ASN A 234 13.56 -13.27 -2.29
CA ASN A 234 14.77 -14.01 -2.64
C ASN A 234 15.85 -13.18 -3.34
N ASN A 235 15.46 -12.11 -4.05
CA ASN A 235 16.34 -11.30 -4.88
C ASN A 235 16.63 -9.90 -4.31
N CYS A 236 15.95 -9.48 -3.23
CA CYS A 236 16.12 -8.15 -2.65
C CYS A 236 17.20 -8.13 -1.55
N ASP A 237 17.95 -7.04 -1.47
CA ASP A 237 18.87 -6.75 -0.36
C ASP A 237 18.21 -5.96 0.78
N VAL A 238 16.93 -5.56 0.62
CA VAL A 238 16.18 -4.68 1.53
C VAL A 238 16.09 -5.25 2.94
N LEU A 239 15.98 -6.58 3.06
CA LEU A 239 15.93 -7.31 4.33
C LEU A 239 17.23 -8.05 4.64
N LYS A 240 18.35 -7.72 3.98
CA LYS A 240 19.61 -8.45 4.16
C LYS A 240 20.09 -8.51 5.62
N GLY A 241 19.97 -7.40 6.35
CA GLY A 241 20.32 -7.34 7.78
C GLY A 241 19.40 -8.17 8.69
N ASP A 242 18.16 -8.39 8.27
CA ASP A 242 17.14 -9.11 9.03
C ASP A 242 16.87 -10.53 8.46
N LYS A 243 17.66 -10.99 7.48
CA LYS A 243 17.31 -12.14 6.63
C LYS A 243 17.17 -13.44 7.40
N GLU A 244 18.09 -13.71 8.32
CA GLU A 244 18.08 -14.94 9.13
C GLU A 244 16.84 -14.99 10.04
N ILE A 245 16.58 -13.91 10.77
CA ILE A 245 15.38 -13.79 11.62
C ILE A 245 14.10 -13.90 10.78
N THR A 246 14.06 -13.23 9.63
CA THR A 246 12.91 -13.28 8.71
C THR A 246 12.65 -14.71 8.24
N LEU A 247 13.69 -15.44 7.84
CA LEU A 247 13.59 -16.83 7.40
C LEU A 247 13.18 -17.77 8.53
N ASN A 248 13.64 -17.54 9.75
CA ASN A 248 13.27 -18.37 10.90
C ASN A 248 11.79 -18.22 11.27
N ILE A 249 11.25 -17.01 11.16
CA ILE A 249 9.90 -16.68 11.63
C ILE A 249 8.85 -16.82 10.54
N TYR A 250 9.12 -16.37 9.32
CA TYR A 250 8.16 -16.31 8.21
C TYR A 250 8.44 -17.35 7.12
N LYS A 251 9.15 -18.44 7.44
CA LYS A 251 9.53 -19.51 6.50
C LYS A 251 8.35 -20.02 5.67
N ARG A 252 7.22 -20.30 6.33
CA ARG A 252 6.03 -20.91 5.70
C ARG A 252 5.41 -20.02 4.62
N ILE A 253 5.59 -18.70 4.75
CA ILE A 253 5.10 -17.71 3.79
C ILE A 253 6.14 -17.48 2.70
N LEU A 254 7.41 -17.25 3.06
CA LEU A 254 8.41 -16.73 2.12
C LEU A 254 9.18 -17.82 1.36
N VAL A 255 9.38 -18.99 1.97
CA VAL A 255 10.15 -20.10 1.40
C VAL A 255 9.21 -21.22 0.97
N ASP A 256 8.45 -21.74 1.92
CA ASP A 256 7.47 -22.79 1.65
C ASP A 256 6.23 -22.18 0.99
N ASP A 257 5.22 -23.00 0.73
CA ASP A 257 3.95 -22.54 0.14
C ASP A 257 2.83 -22.73 1.15
N ILE A 258 2.47 -21.64 1.83
CA ILE A 258 1.41 -21.65 2.84
C ILE A 258 0.09 -22.19 2.28
N SER A 259 -0.19 -22.01 0.98
CA SER A 259 -1.45 -22.43 0.37
C SER A 259 -1.64 -23.95 0.25
N ASN A 260 -0.55 -24.73 0.38
CA ASN A 260 -0.60 -26.19 0.35
C ASN A 260 -0.95 -26.82 1.71
N LEU A 261 -1.00 -26.03 2.78
CA LEU A 261 -1.23 -26.54 4.13
C LEU A 261 -2.72 -26.80 4.39
N GLY A 262 -3.01 -27.84 5.15
CA GLY A 262 -4.36 -28.14 5.58
C GLY A 262 -4.85 -27.17 6.66
N GLU A 263 -6.18 -26.97 6.74
CA GLU A 263 -6.80 -26.07 7.74
C GLU A 263 -6.32 -26.33 9.18
N LYS A 264 -6.08 -27.61 9.54
CA LYS A 264 -5.64 -27.99 10.90
C LYS A 264 -4.22 -27.51 11.24
N GLU A 265 -3.39 -27.21 10.25
CA GLU A 265 -2.02 -26.74 10.42
C GLU A 265 -1.93 -25.22 10.52
N ILE A 266 -3.02 -24.52 10.21
CA ILE A 266 -3.12 -23.07 10.34
C ILE A 266 -3.52 -22.75 11.77
N LYS A 267 -2.73 -21.91 12.43
CA LYS A 267 -3.07 -21.31 13.73
C LYS A 267 -3.71 -19.96 13.49
N SER A 268 -4.53 -19.51 14.42
CA SER A 268 -5.29 -18.27 14.31
C SER A 268 -5.25 -17.46 15.61
N SER A 269 -4.13 -17.51 16.33
CA SER A 269 -3.94 -16.75 17.57
C SER A 269 -3.61 -15.28 17.28
N GLY A 270 -3.60 -14.45 18.33
CA GLY A 270 -3.16 -13.05 18.26
C GLY A 270 -1.65 -12.85 18.06
N TYR A 271 -0.86 -13.94 17.92
CA TYR A 271 0.55 -13.85 17.53
C TYR A 271 0.65 -13.44 16.06
N ILE A 272 1.42 -12.40 15.75
CA ILE A 272 1.46 -11.82 14.40
C ILE A 272 1.74 -12.84 13.28
N VAL A 273 2.57 -13.84 13.53
CA VAL A 273 2.90 -14.86 12.52
C VAL A 273 1.71 -15.76 12.25
N ASP A 274 1.04 -16.24 13.30
CA ASP A 274 -0.17 -17.05 13.19
C ASP A 274 -1.25 -16.28 12.42
N THR A 275 -1.46 -15.01 12.78
CA THR A 275 -2.40 -14.11 12.10
C THR A 275 -2.07 -13.96 10.62
N LEU A 276 -0.83 -13.61 10.27
CA LEU A 276 -0.44 -13.37 8.88
C LEU A 276 -0.51 -14.65 8.04
N GLU A 277 -0.13 -15.81 8.60
CA GLU A 277 -0.28 -17.11 7.95
C GLU A 277 -1.75 -17.43 7.69
N ALA A 278 -2.64 -17.22 8.66
CA ALA A 278 -4.07 -17.46 8.51
C ALA A 278 -4.70 -16.58 7.43
N VAL A 279 -4.35 -15.29 7.40
CA VAL A 279 -4.82 -14.32 6.41
C VAL A 279 -4.37 -14.72 5.01
N MET A 280 -3.06 -14.97 4.82
CA MET A 280 -2.50 -15.36 3.52
C MET A 280 -3.08 -16.69 3.05
N TRP A 281 -3.15 -17.70 3.92
CA TRP A 281 -3.75 -18.99 3.60
C TRP A 281 -5.20 -18.86 3.15
N THR A 282 -6.00 -18.08 3.88
CA THR A 282 -7.42 -17.89 3.57
C THR A 282 -7.60 -17.24 2.20
N ILE A 283 -6.84 -16.18 1.89
CA ILE A 283 -6.87 -15.51 0.59
C ILE A 283 -6.42 -16.43 -0.55
N LEU A 284 -5.38 -17.23 -0.35
CA LEU A 284 -4.82 -18.09 -1.41
C LEU A 284 -5.67 -19.34 -1.71
N THR A 285 -6.58 -19.68 -0.79
CA THR A 285 -7.40 -20.91 -0.85
C THR A 285 -8.90 -20.64 -0.98
N THR A 286 -9.29 -19.41 -1.32
CA THR A 286 -10.67 -19.00 -1.61
C THR A 286 -10.71 -18.14 -2.88
N ASN A 287 -11.89 -17.97 -3.48
CA ASN A 287 -12.05 -17.31 -4.78
C ASN A 287 -13.15 -16.22 -4.79
N ASN A 288 -13.70 -15.86 -3.63
CA ASN A 288 -14.63 -14.75 -3.49
C ASN A 288 -14.57 -14.18 -2.07
N TYR A 289 -15.14 -12.98 -1.91
CA TYR A 289 -15.09 -12.24 -0.65
C TYR A 289 -15.79 -12.99 0.50
N LYS A 290 -17.02 -13.47 0.28
CA LYS A 290 -17.84 -14.11 1.32
C LYS A 290 -17.17 -15.35 1.88
N ASP A 291 -16.66 -16.22 1.01
CA ASP A 291 -15.99 -17.45 1.41
C ASP A 291 -14.66 -17.18 2.10
N ALA A 292 -13.91 -16.15 1.67
CA ALA A 292 -12.69 -15.72 2.36
C ALA A 292 -13.00 -15.33 3.82
N LEU A 293 -13.96 -14.43 4.05
CA LEU A 293 -14.31 -13.99 5.39
C LEU A 293 -14.87 -15.11 6.27
N LEU A 294 -15.81 -15.91 5.76
CA LEU A 294 -16.36 -17.02 6.54
C LEU A 294 -15.28 -18.05 6.88
N LYS A 295 -14.35 -18.31 5.97
CA LYS A 295 -13.23 -19.23 6.22
C LYS A 295 -12.27 -18.67 7.28
N ALA A 296 -11.93 -17.38 7.22
CA ALA A 296 -11.12 -16.68 8.21
C ALA A 296 -11.74 -16.76 9.62
N VAL A 297 -12.98 -16.29 9.77
CA VAL A 297 -13.66 -16.23 11.07
C VAL A 297 -13.89 -17.62 11.66
N ASN A 298 -14.19 -18.63 10.83
CA ASN A 298 -14.36 -20.01 11.33
C ASN A 298 -13.04 -20.72 11.69
N LEU A 299 -11.87 -20.10 11.50
CA LEU A 299 -10.63 -20.59 12.10
C LEU A 299 -10.65 -20.48 13.64
N GLY A 300 -11.46 -19.57 14.20
CA GLY A 300 -11.57 -19.33 15.63
C GLY A 300 -10.36 -18.62 16.22
N ASP A 301 -10.36 -18.52 17.54
CA ASP A 301 -9.38 -17.79 18.34
C ASP A 301 -9.46 -16.27 18.04
N ASP A 302 -8.53 -15.70 17.28
CA ASP A 302 -8.42 -14.24 17.06
C ASP A 302 -9.19 -13.78 15.81
N THR A 303 -10.51 -13.90 15.86
CA THR A 303 -11.37 -13.90 14.67
C THR A 303 -11.67 -12.53 14.09
N ASP A 304 -11.74 -11.49 14.90
CA ASP A 304 -11.94 -10.10 14.45
C ASP A 304 -10.73 -9.62 13.67
N THR A 305 -9.51 -9.75 14.20
CA THR A 305 -8.30 -9.31 13.47
C THR A 305 -8.03 -10.12 12.20
N ILE A 306 -8.15 -11.46 12.25
CA ILE A 306 -7.98 -12.29 11.04
C ILE A 306 -9.09 -12.00 10.03
N GLY A 307 -10.33 -11.78 10.49
CA GLY A 307 -11.46 -11.36 9.68
C GLY A 307 -11.21 -10.03 9.00
N ALA A 308 -10.74 -9.04 9.75
CA ALA A 308 -10.48 -7.68 9.28
C ALA A 308 -9.38 -7.64 8.22
N LEU A 309 -8.21 -8.23 8.50
CA LEU A 309 -7.10 -8.31 7.53
C LEU A 309 -7.49 -9.09 6.27
N THR A 310 -8.19 -10.22 6.44
CA THR A 310 -8.70 -11.00 5.29
C THR A 310 -9.70 -10.19 4.48
N GLY A 311 -10.61 -9.45 5.13
CA GLY A 311 -11.57 -8.60 4.44
C GLY A 311 -10.95 -7.40 3.74
N GLY A 312 -9.89 -6.84 4.32
CA GLY A 312 -9.01 -5.85 3.69
C GLY A 312 -8.46 -6.33 2.35
N LEU A 313 -7.82 -7.49 2.35
CA LEU A 313 -7.27 -8.09 1.13
C LEU A 313 -8.37 -8.54 0.15
N ALA A 314 -9.41 -9.23 0.64
CA ALA A 314 -10.50 -9.72 -0.19
C ALA A 314 -11.25 -8.57 -0.88
N GLY A 315 -11.50 -7.47 -0.18
CA GLY A 315 -12.09 -6.26 -0.77
C GLY A 315 -11.20 -5.65 -1.85
N LEU A 316 -9.88 -5.63 -1.63
CA LEU A 316 -8.91 -5.15 -2.63
C LEU A 316 -8.86 -6.03 -3.90
N ILE A 317 -9.05 -7.34 -3.73
CA ILE A 317 -8.99 -8.35 -4.79
C ILE A 317 -10.29 -8.39 -5.60
N TYR A 318 -11.43 -8.55 -4.92
CA TYR A 318 -12.71 -8.85 -5.54
C TYR A 318 -13.54 -7.58 -5.84
N GLY A 319 -13.30 -6.50 -5.09
CA GLY A 319 -14.01 -5.23 -5.25
C GLY A 319 -15.23 -5.07 -4.35
N PHE A 320 -15.76 -3.85 -4.31
CA PHE A 320 -16.80 -3.43 -3.37
C PHE A 320 -18.12 -4.17 -3.57
N ASP A 321 -18.50 -4.44 -4.83
CA ASP A 321 -19.77 -5.08 -5.18
C ASP A 321 -19.84 -6.56 -4.75
N GLU A 322 -18.69 -7.18 -4.49
CA GLU A 322 -18.60 -8.58 -4.04
C GLU A 322 -18.79 -8.71 -2.51
N ILE A 323 -18.81 -7.59 -1.78
CA ILE A 323 -19.13 -7.58 -0.36
C ILE A 323 -20.65 -7.82 -0.20
N PRO A 324 -21.10 -8.82 0.58
CA PRO A 324 -22.52 -9.09 0.76
C PRO A 324 -23.29 -7.85 1.24
N GLN A 325 -24.34 -7.48 0.49
CA GLN A 325 -25.13 -6.28 0.78
C GLN A 325 -25.81 -6.36 2.15
N GLU A 326 -26.17 -7.56 2.58
CA GLU A 326 -26.77 -7.81 3.89
C GLU A 326 -25.80 -7.45 5.02
N TRP A 327 -24.51 -7.72 4.84
CA TRP A 327 -23.46 -7.39 5.80
C TRP A 327 -23.21 -5.88 5.82
N LEU A 328 -23.13 -5.24 4.65
CA LEU A 328 -22.97 -3.78 4.54
C LEU A 328 -24.15 -3.00 5.14
N LYS A 329 -25.37 -3.55 5.12
CA LYS A 329 -26.56 -2.84 5.66
C LYS A 329 -26.50 -2.68 7.17
N VAL A 330 -25.84 -3.60 7.88
CA VAL A 330 -25.85 -3.65 9.35
C VAL A 330 -24.60 -3.04 10.00
N ILE A 331 -23.60 -2.62 9.22
CA ILE A 331 -22.39 -1.98 9.74
C ILE A 331 -22.73 -0.71 10.53
N GLN A 332 -22.30 -0.68 11.79
CA GLN A 332 -22.51 0.44 12.69
C GLN A 332 -21.70 1.66 12.23
N LYS A 333 -22.30 2.85 12.28
CA LYS A 333 -21.68 4.11 11.81
C LYS A 333 -21.12 4.03 10.36
N LYS A 334 -21.74 3.25 9.47
CA LYS A 334 -21.26 3.09 8.08
C LYS A 334 -21.05 4.40 7.33
N ASP A 335 -21.93 5.39 7.50
CA ASP A 335 -21.81 6.67 6.78
C ASP A 335 -20.57 7.45 7.24
N TYR A 336 -20.29 7.45 8.56
CA TYR A 336 -19.07 8.01 9.13
C TYR A 336 -17.81 7.31 8.60
N VAL A 337 -17.82 5.97 8.58
CA VAL A 337 -16.72 5.17 7.99
C VAL A 337 -16.52 5.53 6.51
N SER A 338 -17.61 5.61 5.74
CA SER A 338 -17.58 5.91 4.31
C SER A 338 -17.08 7.32 4.02
N GLU A 339 -17.46 8.31 4.83
CA GLU A 339 -16.97 9.68 4.73
C GLU A 339 -15.45 9.73 4.94
N LEU A 340 -14.94 9.03 5.96
CA LEU A 340 -13.51 9.02 6.24
C LEU A 340 -12.70 8.31 5.14
N ILE A 341 -13.21 7.19 4.61
CA ILE A 341 -12.63 6.51 3.44
C ILE A 341 -12.53 7.47 2.25
N ASN A 342 -13.59 8.24 1.97
CA ASN A 342 -13.59 9.19 0.86
C ASN A 342 -12.58 10.32 1.09
N LYS A 343 -12.47 10.87 2.31
CA LYS A 343 -11.46 11.88 2.65
C LYS A 343 -10.04 11.34 2.47
N PHE A 344 -9.79 10.10 2.91
CA PHE A 344 -8.50 9.45 2.74
C PHE A 344 -8.15 9.24 1.26
N ILE A 345 -9.08 8.75 0.44
CA ILE A 345 -8.89 8.61 -1.01
C ILE A 345 -8.63 9.96 -1.67
N ASN A 346 -9.37 11.01 -1.31
CA ASN A 346 -9.15 12.35 -1.83
C ASN A 346 -7.75 12.84 -1.47
N LYS A 347 -7.32 12.66 -0.22
CA LYS A 347 -5.96 13.00 0.22
C LYS A 347 -4.89 12.29 -0.62
N LEU A 348 -5.05 11.00 -0.88
CA LEU A 348 -4.13 10.23 -1.72
C LEU A 348 -4.07 10.77 -3.16
N ASN A 349 -5.23 11.13 -3.72
CA ASN A 349 -5.30 11.75 -5.04
C ASN A 349 -4.62 13.13 -5.05
N ASP A 350 -4.85 13.95 -4.02
CA ASP A 350 -4.23 15.27 -3.90
C ASP A 350 -2.71 15.18 -3.75
N TYR A 351 -2.19 14.17 -3.06
CA TYR A 351 -0.75 13.90 -3.01
C TYR A 351 -0.18 13.46 -4.36
N ASP A 352 -0.84 12.54 -5.07
CA ASP A 352 -0.38 12.12 -6.41
C ASP A 352 -0.37 13.31 -7.37
N LYS A 353 -1.31 14.25 -7.21
CA LYS A 353 -1.30 15.52 -7.94
C LYS A 353 -0.17 16.45 -7.50
N TYR A 354 -0.03 16.70 -6.20
CA TYR A 354 1.00 17.61 -5.68
C TYR A 354 2.42 17.19 -6.08
N LEU A 355 2.70 15.89 -5.98
CA LEU A 355 4.02 15.38 -6.31
C LEU A 355 4.30 15.39 -7.82
N TYR A 356 3.27 15.33 -8.68
CA TYR A 356 3.49 14.89 -10.06
C TYR A 356 2.50 15.38 -11.13
N GLU A 357 1.51 16.21 -10.80
CA GLU A 357 0.68 16.87 -11.79
C GLU A 357 1.34 18.19 -12.17
N GLU A 358 1.64 18.34 -13.45
CA GLU A 358 2.00 19.63 -14.00
C GLU A 358 0.75 20.47 -14.21
N ASP A 359 0.78 21.70 -13.70
CA ASP A 359 -0.33 22.64 -13.82
C ASP A 359 -0.58 23.07 -15.28
N GLU A 360 0.43 22.93 -16.14
CA GLU A 360 0.38 23.32 -17.56
C GLU A 360 0.74 22.14 -18.48
N ILE A 361 0.08 22.08 -19.64
CA ILE A 361 0.45 21.14 -20.70
C ILE A 361 1.72 21.66 -21.37
N ALA A 362 2.81 20.89 -21.29
CA ALA A 362 4.05 21.19 -21.97
C ALA A 362 3.82 21.23 -23.49
N THR A 363 4.26 22.31 -24.11
CA THR A 363 4.27 22.49 -25.56
C THR A 363 5.68 22.77 -26.03
N ARG A 364 5.94 22.69 -27.33
CA ARG A 364 7.23 23.07 -27.93
C ARG A 364 7.73 24.46 -27.49
N LYS A 365 6.83 25.39 -27.12
CA LYS A 365 7.16 26.76 -26.70
C LYS A 365 7.43 26.90 -25.20
N SER A 366 7.15 25.87 -24.41
CA SER A 366 7.26 25.89 -22.96
C SER A 366 8.72 25.87 -22.47
N TRP A 367 9.68 25.56 -23.33
CA TRP A 367 11.10 25.54 -22.95
C TRP A 367 12.02 25.91 -24.12
N LYS A 368 13.26 26.32 -23.80
CA LYS A 368 14.28 26.56 -24.83
C LYS A 368 14.81 25.23 -25.33
N ILE A 369 14.60 24.96 -26.61
CA ILE A 369 15.00 23.70 -27.26
C ILE A 369 15.87 23.92 -28.50
N LEU A 370 16.63 22.90 -28.85
CA LEU A 370 17.38 22.74 -30.09
C LEU A 370 16.73 21.64 -30.93
N ASP A 371 16.81 21.76 -32.25
CA ASP A 371 16.32 20.71 -33.13
C ASP A 371 17.14 19.42 -32.98
N MET A 372 16.47 18.28 -33.24
CA MET A 372 17.16 16.99 -33.34
C MET A 372 18.24 17.08 -34.43
N PRO A 373 19.49 16.66 -34.18
CA PRO A 373 20.57 16.71 -35.16
C PRO A 373 20.31 15.75 -36.34
N ASN A 374 21.16 15.86 -37.37
CA ASN A 374 21.15 14.92 -38.49
C ASN A 374 21.65 13.53 -38.08
N GLU A 375 22.64 13.46 -37.18
CA GLU A 375 23.17 12.22 -36.65
C GLU A 375 22.17 11.58 -35.69
N THR A 376 21.40 10.61 -36.17
CA THR A 376 20.37 9.92 -35.38
C THR A 376 20.36 8.43 -35.65
N LYS A 377 19.72 7.68 -34.76
CA LYS A 377 19.43 6.26 -34.96
C LYS A 377 18.00 5.95 -34.55
N LYS A 378 17.30 5.15 -35.36
CA LYS A 378 15.99 4.61 -35.01
C LYS A 378 16.17 3.30 -34.24
N ILE A 379 15.62 3.23 -33.03
CA ILE A 379 15.65 2.04 -32.18
C ILE A 379 14.23 1.48 -32.05
N LYS A 380 14.11 0.16 -32.04
CA LYS A 380 12.84 -0.54 -31.86
C LYS A 380 12.45 -0.58 -30.39
N LEU A 381 11.20 -0.26 -30.13
CA LEU A 381 10.55 -0.41 -28.83
C LEU A 381 9.38 -1.39 -28.96
N ASP A 382 8.96 -1.94 -27.83
CA ASP A 382 7.78 -2.80 -27.73
C ASP A 382 7.08 -2.48 -26.41
N LEU A 383 6.24 -1.43 -26.45
CA LEU A 383 5.50 -0.94 -25.29
C LEU A 383 4.07 -0.62 -25.69
N LYS A 384 3.16 -0.78 -24.73
CA LYS A 384 1.76 -0.41 -24.87
C LYS A 384 1.30 0.33 -23.62
N LEU A 385 0.82 1.55 -23.80
CA LEU A 385 0.18 2.34 -22.75
C LEU A 385 -1.33 2.12 -22.75
N THR A 386 -1.95 2.22 -21.57
CA THR A 386 -3.41 2.34 -21.47
C THR A 386 -3.87 3.73 -21.94
N LYS A 387 -5.16 3.89 -22.23
CA LYS A 387 -5.73 5.20 -22.60
C LYS A 387 -5.52 6.25 -21.49
N GLU A 388 -5.61 5.84 -20.23
CA GLU A 388 -5.36 6.70 -19.08
C GLU A 388 -3.89 7.14 -19.02
N ASN A 389 -2.96 6.19 -19.14
CA ASN A 389 -1.52 6.43 -19.08
C ASN A 389 -1.05 7.31 -20.25
N LEU A 390 -1.61 7.09 -21.45
CA LEU A 390 -1.38 7.96 -22.61
C LEU A 390 -1.88 9.39 -22.37
N THR A 391 -3.02 9.55 -21.69
CA THR A 391 -3.56 10.89 -21.36
C THR A 391 -2.64 11.64 -20.41
N LYS A 392 -2.03 10.95 -19.43
CA LYS A 392 -1.02 11.52 -18.53
C LYS A 392 0.25 11.90 -19.28
N LEU A 393 0.80 10.99 -20.08
CA LEU A 393 2.01 11.23 -20.88
C LEU A 393 1.85 12.42 -21.85
N LYS A 394 0.65 12.62 -22.41
CA LYS A 394 0.35 13.75 -23.29
C LYS A 394 0.46 15.13 -22.63
N LYS A 395 0.42 15.22 -21.29
CA LYS A 395 0.66 16.48 -20.59
C LYS A 395 2.11 16.97 -20.73
N GLY A 396 3.06 16.04 -20.90
CA GLY A 396 4.49 16.37 -21.00
C GLY A 396 5.13 16.67 -19.65
N HIS A 397 6.27 17.38 -19.71
CA HIS A 397 7.03 17.83 -18.56
C HIS A 397 7.67 19.21 -18.80
N ILE A 398 7.32 20.23 -18.01
CA ILE A 398 7.95 21.55 -17.93
C ILE A 398 8.81 21.61 -16.65
N PRO A 399 10.14 21.62 -16.79
CA PRO A 399 11.02 21.61 -15.63
C PRO A 399 10.89 22.88 -14.78
N LYS A 400 10.89 22.72 -13.45
CA LYS A 400 10.77 23.84 -12.50
C LYS A 400 12.09 24.55 -12.22
N GLU A 401 13.20 23.81 -12.23
CA GLU A 401 14.57 24.29 -12.00
C GLU A 401 15.53 23.57 -12.96
N MET A 402 16.80 24.00 -13.08
CA MET A 402 17.74 23.42 -14.05
C MET A 402 18.18 21.99 -13.69
N GLU A 403 18.07 21.64 -12.42
CA GLU A 403 18.30 20.33 -11.82
C GLU A 403 17.19 19.34 -12.18
N ASP A 404 16.03 19.84 -12.64
CA ASP A 404 14.97 19.03 -13.19
C ASP A 404 15.34 18.64 -14.63
N HIS A 405 16.04 17.51 -14.73
CA HIS A 405 16.90 17.12 -15.85
C HIS A 405 16.24 17.05 -17.24
N TRP A 406 14.92 17.02 -17.31
CA TRP A 406 14.20 16.70 -18.52
C TRP A 406 13.18 17.78 -18.86
N PHE A 407 12.97 17.99 -20.16
CA PHE A 407 11.82 18.71 -20.69
C PHE A 407 11.15 17.79 -21.71
N ALA A 408 9.83 17.63 -21.67
CA ALA A 408 9.14 16.73 -22.57
C ALA A 408 7.80 17.29 -23.03
N PHE A 409 7.39 16.99 -24.26
CA PHE A 409 6.06 17.37 -24.75
C PHE A 409 5.54 16.39 -25.79
N TYR A 410 4.22 16.36 -25.95
CA TYR A 410 3.55 15.56 -26.97
C TYR A 410 3.02 16.43 -28.11
N GLU A 411 3.35 16.09 -29.34
CA GLU A 411 2.87 16.79 -30.54
C GLU A 411 2.84 15.82 -31.74
N ASN A 412 1.76 15.82 -32.52
CA ASN A 412 1.66 15.05 -33.78
C ASN A 412 2.05 13.56 -33.65
N ASN A 413 1.50 12.87 -32.65
CA ASN A 413 1.77 11.45 -32.37
C ASN A 413 3.24 11.13 -32.03
N LYS A 414 3.96 12.15 -31.56
CA LYS A 414 5.33 12.03 -31.09
C LYS A 414 5.47 12.61 -29.69
N PHE A 415 6.23 11.91 -28.87
CA PHE A 415 6.65 12.40 -27.57
C PHE A 415 8.12 12.76 -27.64
N TYR A 416 8.41 14.04 -27.45
CA TYR A 416 9.76 14.60 -27.57
C TYR A 416 10.35 14.75 -26.18
N ILE A 417 11.62 14.38 -26.03
CA ILE A 417 12.33 14.42 -24.76
C ILE A 417 13.65 15.15 -24.96
N TYR A 418 13.87 16.17 -24.13
CA TYR A 418 15.01 17.06 -24.15
C TYR A 418 15.71 17.09 -22.80
N ARG A 419 16.99 17.42 -22.85
CA ARG A 419 17.79 17.73 -21.66
C ARG A 419 17.57 19.19 -21.28
N SER A 420 16.94 19.44 -20.13
CA SER A 420 16.43 20.77 -19.76
C SER A 420 17.48 21.88 -19.78
N TRP A 421 18.68 21.63 -19.24
CA TRP A 421 19.73 22.63 -19.09
C TRP A 421 20.51 22.95 -20.38
N THR A 422 20.35 22.16 -21.43
CA THR A 422 21.01 22.39 -22.74
C THR A 422 20.01 22.65 -23.87
N GLY A 423 18.76 22.23 -23.71
CA GLY A 423 17.76 22.22 -24.77
C GLY A 423 18.01 21.14 -25.83
N ILE A 424 18.98 20.25 -25.65
CA ILE A 424 19.29 19.20 -26.64
C ILE A 424 18.17 18.17 -26.68
N CYS A 425 17.65 17.87 -27.88
CA CYS A 425 16.72 16.77 -28.09
C CYS A 425 17.46 15.45 -28.01
N LEU A 426 17.07 14.57 -27.08
CA LEU A 426 17.68 13.26 -26.93
C LEU A 426 16.85 12.16 -27.61
N TYR A 427 15.53 12.23 -27.45
CA TYR A 427 14.63 11.19 -27.95
C TYR A 427 13.37 11.76 -28.59
N ILE A 428 12.92 11.13 -29.67
CA ILE A 428 11.58 11.34 -30.25
C ILE A 428 10.91 9.97 -30.33
N VAL A 429 9.87 9.78 -29.55
CA VAL A 429 9.16 8.51 -29.44
C VAL A 429 7.91 8.55 -30.31
N ASP A 430 7.74 7.58 -31.21
CA ASP A 430 6.53 7.45 -32.03
C ASP A 430 5.44 6.72 -31.24
N ILE A 431 4.30 7.38 -31.03
CA ILE A 431 3.18 6.85 -30.23
C ILE A 431 1.92 6.83 -31.07
N GLN A 432 1.37 5.64 -31.31
CA GLN A 432 0.10 5.47 -31.99
C GLN A 432 -1.08 5.93 -31.12
N GLU A 433 -2.21 6.27 -31.74
CA GLU A 433 -3.40 6.76 -31.02
C GLU A 433 -3.93 5.78 -29.98
N ASP A 434 -3.75 4.49 -30.22
CA ASP A 434 -4.15 3.42 -29.32
C ASP A 434 -3.13 3.18 -28.18
N GLY A 435 -2.05 3.97 -28.10
CA GLY A 435 -1.00 3.88 -27.09
C GLY A 435 0.15 2.91 -27.42
N THR A 436 0.20 2.34 -28.63
CA THR A 436 1.31 1.48 -29.06
C THR A 436 2.56 2.31 -29.35
N ILE A 437 3.72 1.87 -28.85
CA ILE A 437 5.02 2.52 -29.06
C ILE A 437 5.97 1.50 -29.69
N LEU A 438 6.32 1.71 -30.96
CA LEU A 438 7.11 0.76 -31.77
C LEU A 438 8.56 1.20 -31.97
N SER A 439 8.85 2.48 -31.83
CA SER A 439 10.19 3.01 -32.07
C SER A 439 10.42 4.36 -31.44
N ALA A 440 11.70 4.68 -31.28
CA ALA A 440 12.16 6.02 -31.00
C ALA A 440 13.35 6.39 -31.90
N ILE A 441 13.46 7.67 -32.23
CA ILE A 441 14.65 8.27 -32.83
C ILE A 441 15.52 8.79 -31.68
N VAL A 442 16.79 8.41 -31.69
CA VAL A 442 17.78 8.76 -30.67
C VAL A 442 18.86 9.65 -31.27
N ASN A 443 19.23 10.69 -30.54
CA ASN A 443 20.36 11.56 -30.87
C ASN A 443 21.67 10.76 -30.87
N ARG A 444 22.46 10.87 -31.93
CA ARG A 444 23.77 10.22 -32.07
C ARG A 444 24.91 11.20 -32.37
N ASN A 445 24.66 12.49 -32.18
CA ASN A 445 25.70 13.49 -32.24
C ASN A 445 26.54 13.42 -30.94
N ILE A 446 27.78 12.95 -31.05
CA ILE A 446 28.64 12.66 -29.90
C ILE A 446 28.97 13.90 -29.05
N GLU A 447 28.94 15.10 -29.65
CA GLU A 447 29.15 16.37 -28.95
C GLU A 447 27.95 16.76 -28.07
N GLN A 448 26.76 16.29 -28.45
CA GLN A 448 25.50 16.56 -27.75
C GLN A 448 25.13 15.45 -26.76
N TYR A 449 25.39 14.20 -27.12
CA TYR A 449 25.01 13.02 -26.35
C TYR A 449 26.06 11.91 -26.48
N ASN A 450 26.74 11.60 -25.38
CA ASN A 450 27.89 10.71 -25.34
C ASN A 450 27.52 9.21 -25.21
N ASN A 451 26.24 8.88 -24.98
CA ASN A 451 25.80 7.49 -24.94
C ASN A 451 25.66 6.92 -26.36
N THR A 452 26.31 5.78 -26.58
CA THR A 452 26.30 5.06 -27.86
C THR A 452 25.64 3.69 -27.76
N ASN A 453 25.21 3.28 -26.57
CA ASN A 453 24.63 1.98 -26.29
C ASN A 453 23.11 2.00 -26.42
N ASP A 454 22.59 1.31 -27.45
CA ASP A 454 21.15 1.19 -27.71
C ASP A 454 20.37 0.62 -26.52
N LEU A 455 20.94 -0.29 -25.74
CA LEU A 455 20.25 -0.88 -24.60
C LEU A 455 20.03 0.14 -23.48
N ASP A 456 21.01 1.00 -23.25
CA ASP A 456 20.94 2.07 -22.24
C ASP A 456 19.93 3.14 -22.66
N ASP A 457 19.84 3.42 -23.97
CA ASP A 457 18.79 4.29 -24.52
C ASP A 457 17.41 3.67 -24.36
N ILE A 458 17.24 2.38 -24.67
CA ILE A 458 15.96 1.68 -24.49
C ILE A 458 15.53 1.74 -23.03
N LYS A 459 16.45 1.48 -22.07
CA LYS A 459 16.16 1.59 -20.63
C LYS A 459 15.75 3.02 -20.27
N SER A 460 16.51 4.02 -20.72
CA SER A 460 16.24 5.45 -20.46
C SER A 460 14.89 5.91 -21.04
N ILE A 461 14.59 5.55 -22.30
CA ILE A 461 13.32 5.89 -22.96
C ILE A 461 12.15 5.21 -22.25
N LYS A 462 12.26 3.93 -21.91
CA LYS A 462 11.22 3.21 -21.16
C LYS A 462 10.99 3.83 -19.77
N HIS A 463 12.07 4.18 -19.07
CA HIS A 463 12.01 4.88 -17.79
C HIS A 463 11.19 6.17 -17.91
N LEU A 464 11.54 7.04 -18.86
CA LEU A 464 10.85 8.32 -19.05
C LEU A 464 9.41 8.18 -19.52
N ILE A 465 9.13 7.25 -20.44
CA ILE A 465 7.76 6.95 -20.88
C ILE A 465 6.91 6.54 -19.68
N TYR A 466 7.36 5.55 -18.90
CA TYR A 466 6.58 5.10 -17.74
C TYR A 466 6.51 6.15 -16.64
N TRP A 467 7.54 6.98 -16.47
CA TRP A 467 7.52 8.08 -15.52
C TRP A 467 6.39 9.07 -15.85
N TYR A 468 6.39 9.61 -17.08
CA TYR A 468 5.40 10.60 -17.51
C TYR A 468 4.01 10.01 -17.78
N ALA A 469 3.92 8.70 -18.02
CA ALA A 469 2.66 7.99 -18.11
C ALA A 469 2.04 7.66 -16.74
N GLY A 470 2.71 7.96 -15.63
CA GLY A 470 2.24 7.70 -14.26
C GLY A 470 2.52 6.27 -13.75
N GLU A 471 3.29 5.46 -14.47
CA GLU A 471 3.74 4.11 -14.07
C GLU A 471 5.13 4.17 -13.39
N ARG A 472 5.29 5.04 -12.40
CA ARG A 472 6.61 5.40 -11.83
C ARG A 472 7.38 4.23 -11.20
N LYS A 473 6.69 3.25 -10.63
CA LYS A 473 7.35 2.03 -10.12
C LYS A 473 7.99 1.20 -11.22
N LYS A 474 7.27 1.01 -12.31
CA LYS A 474 7.77 0.31 -13.50
C LYS A 474 8.94 1.07 -14.11
N SER A 475 8.86 2.39 -14.10
CA SER A 475 9.95 3.29 -14.48
C SER A 475 11.22 3.09 -13.63
N ILE A 476 11.11 2.98 -12.31
CA ILE A 476 12.25 2.73 -11.40
C ILE A 476 12.77 1.29 -11.51
N GLN A 477 11.89 0.31 -11.65
CA GLN A 477 12.29 -1.09 -11.86
C GLN A 477 13.21 -1.23 -13.08
N ILE A 478 12.89 -0.54 -14.18
CA ILE A 478 13.70 -0.56 -15.41
C ILE A 478 15.10 0.03 -15.20
N LEU A 479 15.24 1.04 -14.34
CA LEU A 479 16.57 1.58 -14.00
C LEU A 479 17.39 0.59 -13.16
N ASN A 480 16.72 -0.25 -12.37
CA ASN A 480 17.35 -1.23 -11.47
C ASN A 480 17.60 -2.60 -12.12
N GLU A 481 17.04 -2.85 -13.31
CA GLU A 481 17.32 -4.04 -14.11
C GLU A 481 18.80 -3.99 -14.58
N LYS A 482 19.62 -4.91 -14.05
CA LYS A 482 21.03 -5.07 -14.46
C LYS A 482 21.13 -5.51 -15.91
#